data_AF-A0ABD0RI62-F1
#
_entry.id   AF-A0ABD0RI62-F1
#
_cell.length_a   1.000
_cell.length_b   1.000
_cell.length_c   1.000
_cell.angle_alpha   90.00
_cell.angle_beta   90.00
_cell.angle_gamma   90.00
#
_symmetry.space_group_name_H-M   'P 1'
#
loop_
_entity.id
_entity.type
_entity.pdbx_description
1 polymer ?
#
loop_
_entity_poly.entity_id
_entity_poly.type
_entity_poly.pdbx_seq_one_letter_code
_entity_poly.pdbx_strand_id
1 'polypeptide(L)'
;MMGPATKLTWSFPTLPEEPQQPDVPFELRHPVPANSVAAQCAENSVYVEVMEDFFGTGTPLKSSAFTLGGCAATGEDPSAQVLIFESELQGCGSTVM
;
A
#
# COMPACT_ATOMS: atom_id res chain seq x y z
N MET A 1 22.58 -29.59 66.24
CA MET A 1 23.38 -30.46 65.35
C MET A 1 23.08 -30.03 63.92
N MET A 2 24.03 -29.41 63.23
CA MET A 2 23.87 -28.99 61.83
C MET A 2 24.00 -30.24 60.95
N GLY A 3 22.94 -30.64 60.25
CA GLY A 3 22.95 -31.78 59.34
C GLY A 3 23.90 -31.56 58.15
N PRO A 4 24.35 -32.63 57.46
CA PRO A 4 25.34 -32.52 56.40
C PRO A 4 24.80 -31.65 55.26
N ALA A 5 25.52 -30.59 54.92
CA ALA A 5 25.19 -29.74 53.79
C ALA A 5 25.44 -30.51 52.49
N THR A 6 24.38 -31.11 51.93
CA THR A 6 24.44 -31.75 50.62
C THR A 6 24.79 -30.69 49.58
N LYS A 7 25.92 -30.88 48.90
CA LYS A 7 26.41 -29.95 47.88
C LYS A 7 25.39 -29.91 46.74
N LEU A 8 24.73 -28.77 46.54
CA LEU A 8 23.78 -28.58 45.45
C LEU A 8 24.55 -28.57 44.12
N THR A 9 24.38 -29.62 43.32
CA THR A 9 24.89 -29.69 41.95
C THR A 9 23.90 -28.95 41.05
N TRP A 10 24.00 -27.63 41.00
CA TRP A 10 23.25 -26.83 40.05
C TRP A 10 24.06 -26.67 38.75
N SER A 11 23.41 -26.87 37.60
CA SER A 11 23.95 -26.58 36.27
C SER A 11 22.96 -25.71 35.51
N PHE A 12 23.48 -24.76 34.72
CA PHE A 12 22.65 -23.87 33.91
C PHE A 12 21.82 -24.70 32.91
N PRO A 13 20.50 -24.47 32.80
CA PRO A 13 19.69 -25.17 31.80
C PRO A 13 20.19 -24.83 30.40
N THR A 14 20.58 -25.84 29.63
CA THR A 14 20.84 -25.66 28.20
C THR A 14 19.52 -25.40 27.50
N LEU A 15 19.41 -24.24 26.84
CA LEU A 15 18.27 -23.94 25.98
C LEU A 15 18.29 -24.97 24.83
N PRO A 16 17.21 -25.72 24.61
CA PRO A 16 17.11 -26.59 23.45
C PRO A 16 17.37 -25.76 22.19
N GLU A 17 18.26 -26.25 21.33
CA GLU A 17 18.49 -25.61 20.04
C GLU A 17 17.17 -25.64 19.26
N GLU A 18 16.67 -24.46 18.87
CA GLU A 18 15.45 -24.38 18.08
C GLU A 18 15.66 -25.19 16.80
N PRO A 19 14.69 -26.03 16.40
CA PRO A 19 14.81 -26.78 15.16
C PRO A 19 15.06 -25.80 14.02
N GLN A 20 16.17 -25.98 13.30
CA GLN A 20 16.44 -25.18 12.11
C GLN A 20 15.25 -25.38 11.16
N GLN A 21 14.50 -24.30 10.91
CA GLN A 21 13.42 -24.35 9.94
C GLN A 21 14.02 -24.73 8.59
N PRO A 22 13.41 -25.67 7.86
CA PRO A 22 13.89 -26.03 6.53
C PRO A 22 13.89 -24.77 5.65
N ASP A 23 14.95 -24.59 4.84
CA ASP A 23 15.05 -23.50 3.87
C ASP A 23 13.89 -23.62 2.87
N VAL A 24 12.77 -22.96 3.16
CA VAL A 24 11.65 -22.86 2.23
C VAL A 24 12.02 -21.83 1.18
N PRO A 25 11.80 -22.10 -0.12
CA PRO A 25 11.95 -21.08 -1.16
C PRO A 25 11.02 -19.89 -0.85
N PHE A 26 11.57 -18.85 -0.23
CA PHE A 26 10.87 -17.59 -0.01
C PHE A 26 11.12 -16.70 -1.21
N GLU A 27 10.09 -16.55 -2.04
CA GLU A 27 10.08 -15.52 -3.07
C GLU A 27 9.41 -14.27 -2.52
N LEU A 28 10.20 -13.21 -2.33
CA LEU A 28 9.68 -11.89 -1.99
C LEU A 28 8.83 -11.37 -3.16
N ARG A 29 7.51 -11.28 -2.95
CA ARG A 29 6.61 -10.66 -3.93
C ARG A 29 6.80 -9.15 -3.90
N HIS A 30 7.08 -8.58 -5.06
CA HIS A 30 7.14 -7.13 -5.25
C HIS A 30 5.75 -6.65 -5.69
N PRO A 31 5.22 -5.57 -5.10
CA PRO A 31 3.95 -5.00 -5.55
C PRO A 31 4.10 -4.47 -6.98
N VAL A 32 3.18 -4.88 -7.86
CA VAL A 32 3.09 -4.38 -9.23
C VAL A 32 2.14 -3.18 -9.23
N PRO A 33 2.53 -2.02 -9.78
CA PRO A 33 1.65 -0.86 -9.87
C PRO A 33 0.47 -1.17 -10.82
N ALA A 34 -0.74 -0.81 -10.40
CA ALA A 34 -1.98 -1.14 -11.11
C ALA A 34 -2.21 -0.34 -12.41
N ASN A 35 -1.30 0.57 -12.81
CA ASN A 35 -1.49 1.48 -13.95
C ASN A 35 -2.89 2.11 -13.98
N SER A 36 -3.38 2.55 -12.82
CA SER A 36 -4.77 2.97 -12.59
C SER A 36 -5.03 4.45 -12.83
N VAL A 37 -4.01 5.22 -13.25
CA VAL A 37 -4.11 6.66 -13.50
C VAL A 37 -3.52 6.97 -14.87
N ALA A 38 -4.30 7.66 -15.69
CA ALA A 38 -3.85 8.26 -16.94
C ALA A 38 -4.07 9.77 -16.87
N ALA A 39 -3.09 10.55 -17.34
CA ALA A 39 -3.18 12.01 -17.39
C ALA A 39 -2.83 12.51 -18.78
N GLN A 40 -3.64 13.42 -19.30
CA GLN A 40 -3.45 14.11 -20.56
C GLN A 40 -3.26 15.59 -20.26
N CYS A 41 -2.10 16.13 -20.64
CA CYS A 41 -1.78 17.55 -20.48
C CYS A 41 -2.17 18.30 -21.76
N ALA A 42 -3.16 19.19 -21.65
CA ALA A 42 -3.53 20.12 -22.69
C ALA A 42 -2.81 21.47 -22.50
N GLU A 43 -3.13 22.47 -23.31
CA GLU A 43 -2.45 23.77 -23.31
C GLU A 43 -2.67 24.55 -22.00
N ASN A 44 -3.88 24.50 -21.44
CA ASN A 44 -4.23 25.23 -20.21
C ASN A 44 -4.92 24.36 -19.13
N SER A 45 -5.16 23.08 -19.43
CA SER A 45 -5.87 22.15 -18.56
C SER A 45 -5.18 20.79 -18.50
N VAL A 46 -5.55 20.02 -17.49
CA VAL A 46 -5.19 18.62 -17.36
C VAL A 46 -6.47 17.80 -17.27
N TYR A 47 -6.48 16.70 -18.01
CA TYR A 47 -7.55 15.71 -18.00
C TYR A 47 -6.99 14.40 -17.42
N VAL A 48 -7.54 13.95 -16.30
CA VAL A 48 -7.06 12.78 -15.55
C VAL A 48 -8.16 11.75 -15.45
N GLU A 49 -7.85 10.54 -15.85
CA GLU A 49 -8.70 9.35 -15.70
C GLU A 49 -8.13 8.47 -14.59
N VAL A 50 -8.98 8.08 -13.65
CA VAL A 50 -8.62 7.24 -12.52
C VAL A 50 -9.54 6.03 -12.48
N MET A 51 -8.99 4.83 -12.58
CA MET A 51 -9.75 3.60 -12.38
C MET A 51 -10.18 3.47 -10.92
N GLU A 52 -11.45 3.13 -10.69
CA GLU A 52 -11.98 2.93 -9.34
C GLU A 52 -11.34 1.72 -8.64
N ASP A 53 -10.97 0.67 -9.39
CA ASP A 53 -10.09 -0.41 -8.92
C ASP A 53 -8.62 0.08 -8.89
N PHE A 54 -8.38 1.09 -8.06
CA PHE A 54 -7.13 1.83 -8.02
C PHE A 54 -5.92 0.95 -7.68
N PHE A 55 -6.13 -0.11 -6.90
CA PHE A 55 -5.09 -1.04 -6.47
C PHE A 55 -4.98 -2.30 -7.33
N GLY A 56 -5.83 -2.46 -8.36
CA GLY A 56 -5.83 -3.66 -9.20
C GLY A 56 -6.23 -4.93 -8.44
N THR A 57 -7.09 -4.80 -7.43
CA THR A 57 -7.55 -5.90 -6.56
C THR A 57 -8.92 -6.46 -6.97
N GLY A 58 -9.55 -5.88 -7.98
CA GLY A 58 -10.92 -6.16 -8.41
C GLY A 58 -11.99 -5.53 -7.51
N THR A 59 -11.60 -4.71 -6.53
CA THR A 59 -12.54 -4.06 -5.60
C THR A 59 -12.51 -2.54 -5.82
N PRO A 60 -13.56 -1.94 -6.41
CA PRO A 60 -13.59 -0.51 -6.65
C PRO A 60 -13.68 0.27 -5.34
N LEU A 61 -12.97 1.38 -5.27
CA LEU A 61 -13.09 2.37 -4.20
C LEU A 61 -14.27 3.30 -4.47
N LYS A 62 -14.73 3.98 -3.41
CA LYS A 62 -15.79 5.00 -3.55
C LYS A 62 -15.25 6.23 -4.26
N SER A 63 -16.04 6.85 -5.14
CA SER A 63 -15.69 8.10 -5.82
C SER A 63 -15.24 9.21 -4.88
N SER A 64 -15.83 9.31 -3.69
CA SER A 64 -15.47 10.29 -2.66
C SER A 64 -14.07 10.09 -2.05
N ALA A 65 -13.42 8.95 -2.30
CA ALA A 65 -12.05 8.69 -1.85
C ALA A 65 -11.00 9.36 -2.76
N PHE A 66 -11.41 9.87 -3.92
CA PHE A 66 -10.52 10.47 -4.91
C PHE A 66 -10.70 11.98 -4.97
N THR A 67 -9.58 12.70 -4.99
CA THR A 67 -9.55 14.16 -5.18
C THR A 67 -8.31 14.56 -5.98
N LEU A 68 -8.44 15.53 -6.87
CA LEU A 68 -7.30 16.13 -7.58
C LEU A 68 -6.91 17.42 -6.88
N GLY A 69 -5.84 17.40 -6.08
CA GLY A 69 -5.33 18.57 -5.35
C GLY A 69 -6.39 19.34 -4.53
N GLY A 70 -7.40 18.62 -4.03
CA GLY A 70 -8.53 19.16 -3.25
C GLY A 70 -9.82 19.37 -4.04
N CYS A 71 -9.81 19.21 -5.36
CA CYS A 71 -11.01 19.24 -6.21
C CYS A 71 -11.68 17.87 -6.30
N ALA A 72 -13.01 17.88 -6.38
CA ALA A 72 -13.82 16.69 -6.67
C ALA A 72 -13.74 16.33 -8.16
N ALA A 73 -14.14 15.09 -8.49
CA ALA A 73 -14.25 14.63 -9.87
C ALA A 73 -15.26 15.47 -10.66
N THR A 74 -14.95 15.70 -11.93
CA THR A 74 -15.83 16.43 -12.87
C THR A 74 -16.79 15.49 -13.60
N GLY A 75 -16.46 14.19 -13.67
CA GLY A 75 -17.31 13.17 -14.27
C GLY A 75 -16.96 11.75 -13.79
N GLU A 76 -17.80 10.80 -14.18
CA GLU A 76 -17.64 9.37 -13.89
C GLU A 76 -18.17 8.58 -15.10
N ASP A 77 -17.46 7.53 -15.49
CA ASP A 77 -17.93 6.49 -16.43
C ASP A 77 -18.18 5.20 -15.63
N PRO A 78 -19.45 4.89 -15.27
CA PRO A 78 -19.80 3.69 -14.52
C PRO A 78 -19.58 2.40 -15.31
N SER A 79 -19.54 2.46 -16.64
CA SER A 79 -19.35 1.27 -17.49
C SER A 79 -17.88 0.86 -17.50
N ALA A 80 -16.97 1.84 -17.51
CA ALA A 80 -15.54 1.62 -17.44
C ALA A 80 -15.00 1.59 -15.99
N GLN A 81 -15.81 1.96 -15.00
CA GLN A 81 -15.40 2.16 -13.60
C GLN A 81 -14.24 3.16 -13.49
N VAL A 82 -14.40 4.31 -14.15
CA VAL A 82 -13.39 5.37 -14.24
C VAL A 82 -13.96 6.69 -13.75
N LEU A 83 -13.19 7.38 -12.92
CA LEU A 83 -13.42 8.75 -12.49
C LEU A 83 -12.62 9.71 -13.33
N ILE A 84 -13.27 10.82 -13.71
CA ILE A 84 -12.71 11.83 -14.58
C ILE A 84 -12.51 13.12 -13.78
N PHE A 85 -11.31 13.67 -13.87
CA PHE A 85 -10.98 14.99 -13.36
C PHE A 85 -10.51 15.86 -14.51
N GLU A 86 -11.09 17.05 -14.61
CA GLU A 86 -10.64 18.08 -15.53
C GLU A 86 -10.40 19.36 -14.72
N SER A 87 -9.20 19.92 -14.82
CA SER A 87 -8.87 21.15 -14.12
C SER A 87 -7.89 22.01 -14.91
N GLU A 88 -7.98 23.33 -14.77
CA GLU A 88 -6.96 24.24 -15.28
C GLU A 88 -5.60 23.96 -14.62
N LEU A 89 -4.49 24.18 -15.34
CA LEU A 89 -3.13 23.93 -14.85
C LEU A 89 -2.74 24.77 -13.63
N GLN A 90 -3.40 25.91 -13.42
CA GLN A 90 -3.22 26.79 -12.26
C GLN A 90 -4.24 26.49 -11.14
N GLY A 91 -5.20 25.62 -11.40
CA GLY A 91 -6.30 25.28 -10.51
C GLY A 91 -5.98 24.12 -9.57
N CYS A 92 -6.93 23.80 -8.69
CA CYS A 92 -6.89 22.60 -7.85
C CYS A 92 -5.58 22.39 -7.08
N GLY A 93 -4.99 23.47 -6.55
CA GLY A 93 -3.77 23.40 -5.75
C GLY A 93 -2.51 23.03 -6.53
N SER A 94 -2.54 23.16 -7.86
CA SER A 94 -1.40 22.88 -8.74
C SER A 94 -0.24 23.84 -8.49
N THR A 95 0.98 23.36 -8.74
CA THR A 95 2.22 24.13 -8.60
C THR A 95 2.99 24.12 -9.91
N VAL A 96 3.52 25.27 -10.31
CA VAL A 96 4.44 25.40 -11.45
C VAL A 96 5.86 25.56 -10.90
N MET A 97 6.83 24.81 -11.42
CA MET A 97 8.24 24.87 -11.03
C MET A 97 9.08 25.59 -12.10
#